data_AF-A0A3B9YA73-F1
#
_entry.id   AF-A0A3B9YA73-F1
#
_cell.length_a   1.000
_cell.length_b   1.000
_cell.length_c   1.000
_cell.angle_alpha   90.00
_cell.angle_beta   90.00
_cell.angle_gamma   90.00
#
_symmetry.space_group_name_H-M   'P 1'
#
loop_
_entity.id
_entity.type
_entity.pdbx_description
1 polymer ?
#
loop_
_entity_poly.entity_id
_entity_poly.type
_entity_poly.pdbx_seq_one_letter_code
_entity_poly.pdbx_strand_id
1 'polypeptide(L)'
;MQKALTPANEDERLKALERLGILDTKAEERFDSITREACAKLQVPISIISLIDKNREWYKSCQGLNVKEGPRDISFCGHAMLSKMIFIVEDALKDYRFADNPMVINPPYIRFYAGVALLEAQTRLPIGVLCVKDVKPRQMSIEEINTLIDLGKKAEAELNKKNA
;
A
#
# COMPACT_ATOMS: atom_id res chain seq x y z
N MET A 1 -16.51 -8.27 5.39
CA MET A 1 -15.06 -8.12 5.21
C MET A 1 -14.50 -7.80 6.57
N GLN A 2 -13.30 -8.26 6.87
CA GLN A 2 -12.68 -7.91 8.14
C GLN A 2 -12.09 -6.50 8.03
N LYS A 3 -12.49 -5.58 8.93
CA LYS A 3 -11.84 -4.27 9.03
C LYS A 3 -10.40 -4.45 9.51
N ALA A 4 -9.48 -3.64 8.98
CA ALA A 4 -8.12 -3.60 9.49
C ALA A 4 -8.12 -3.14 10.95
N LEU A 5 -7.25 -3.73 11.77
CA LEU A 5 -7.10 -3.31 13.16
C LEU A 5 -6.52 -1.89 13.23
N THR A 6 -6.97 -1.12 14.22
CA THR A 6 -6.31 0.13 14.60
C THR A 6 -5.22 -0.20 15.61
N PRO A 7 -3.95 0.15 15.36
CA PRO A 7 -2.87 -0.10 16.31
C PRO A 7 -3.05 0.72 17.59
N ALA A 8 -2.56 0.20 18.72
CA ALA A 8 -2.70 0.86 20.03
C ALA A 8 -2.02 2.25 20.09
N ASN A 9 -0.99 2.46 19.28
CA ASN A 9 -0.24 3.71 19.14
C ASN A 9 -0.65 4.52 17.90
N GLU A 10 -1.92 4.44 17.48
CA GLU A 10 -2.44 5.13 16.30
C GLU A 10 -2.20 6.65 16.34
N ASP A 11 -2.36 7.30 17.48
CA ASP A 11 -2.13 8.76 17.60
C ASP A 11 -0.67 9.13 17.33
N GLU A 12 0.29 8.32 17.78
CA GLU A 12 1.72 8.53 17.50
C GLU A 12 2.04 8.29 16.02
N ARG A 13 1.41 7.28 15.44
CA ARG A 13 1.56 6.92 14.02
C ARG A 13 1.01 8.02 13.12
N LEU A 14 -0.16 8.58 13.45
CA LEU A 14 -0.76 9.70 12.73
C LEU A 14 0.13 10.94 12.83
N LYS A 15 0.64 11.28 14.02
CA LYS A 15 1.63 12.37 14.17
C LYS A 15 2.88 12.12 13.34
N ALA A 16 3.35 10.88 13.23
CA ALA A 16 4.50 10.53 12.39
C ALA A 16 4.22 10.76 10.91
N LEU A 17 3.04 10.37 10.42
CA LEU A 17 2.59 10.65 9.06
C LEU A 17 2.43 12.15 8.79
N GLU A 18 1.80 12.89 9.70
CA GLU A 18 1.58 14.34 9.59
C GLU A 18 2.91 15.11 9.47
N ARG A 19 3.93 14.71 10.23
CA ARG A 19 5.28 15.33 10.20
C ARG A 19 5.94 15.27 8.83
N LEU A 20 5.55 14.34 7.96
CA LEU A 20 6.09 14.25 6.60
C LEU A 20 5.56 15.36 5.68
N GLY A 21 4.43 16.00 6.03
CA GLY A 21 3.80 17.05 5.22
C GLY A 21 3.44 16.58 3.80
N ILE A 22 3.20 15.28 3.63
CA ILE A 22 3.07 14.63 2.32
C ILE A 22 1.62 14.40 1.90
N LEU A 23 0.68 14.36 2.85
CA LEU A 23 -0.74 14.20 2.56
C LEU A 23 -1.28 15.40 1.76
N ASP A 24 -2.21 15.14 0.85
CA ASP A 24 -2.86 16.15 0.00
C ASP A 24 -1.91 16.99 -0.88
N THR A 25 -0.67 16.52 -1.07
CA THR A 25 0.29 17.13 -1.99
C THR A 25 0.05 16.66 -3.42
N LYS A 26 0.63 17.38 -4.39
CA LYS A 26 0.59 16.98 -5.81
C LYS A 26 1.28 15.64 -6.04
N ALA A 27 0.94 14.98 -7.14
CA ALA A 27 1.71 13.84 -7.64
C ALA A 27 3.16 14.26 -7.90
N GLU A 28 4.11 13.36 -7.64
CA GLU A 28 5.53 13.62 -7.85
C GLU A 28 6.17 12.44 -8.55
N GLU A 29 6.95 12.74 -9.59
CA GLU A 29 7.56 11.75 -10.48
C GLU A 29 8.47 10.75 -9.74
N ARG A 30 9.09 11.16 -8.62
CA ARG A 30 9.88 10.25 -7.77
C ARG A 30 9.08 9.08 -7.22
N PHE A 31 7.79 9.26 -6.96
CA PHE A 31 6.90 8.18 -6.50
C PHE A 31 6.24 7.45 -7.67
N ASP A 32 5.88 8.17 -8.74
CA ASP A 32 5.29 7.58 -9.94
C ASP A 32 6.26 6.65 -10.67
N SER A 33 7.54 6.98 -10.67
CA SER A 33 8.59 6.09 -11.21
C SER A 33 8.63 4.76 -10.47
N ILE A 34 8.49 4.74 -9.14
CA ILE A 34 8.50 3.51 -8.33
C ILE A 34 7.28 2.64 -8.62
N THR A 35 6.08 3.23 -8.66
CA THR A 35 4.85 2.45 -8.94
C THR A 35 4.82 1.93 -10.36
N ARG A 36 5.30 2.69 -11.34
CA ARG A 36 5.47 2.20 -12.72
C ARG A 36 6.51 1.08 -12.81
N GLU A 37 7.65 1.22 -12.10
CA GLU A 37 8.68 0.17 -12.03
C GLU A 37 8.11 -1.11 -11.42
N ALA A 38 7.28 -1.01 -10.37
CA ALA A 38 6.59 -2.14 -9.76
C ALA A 38 5.65 -2.84 -10.75
N CYS A 39 4.78 -2.10 -11.45
CA CYS A 39 3.91 -2.66 -12.48
C CYS A 39 4.69 -3.38 -13.58
N ALA A 40 5.77 -2.75 -14.07
CA ALA A 40 6.58 -3.30 -15.15
C ALA A 40 7.37 -4.55 -14.72
N LYS A 41 8.06 -4.51 -13.57
CA LYS A 41 8.87 -5.64 -13.12
C LYS A 41 8.04 -6.82 -12.64
N LEU A 42 6.92 -6.55 -12.00
CA LEU A 42 6.04 -7.58 -11.47
C LEU A 42 4.92 -7.96 -12.45
N GLN A 43 4.81 -7.33 -13.62
CA GLN A 43 3.78 -7.66 -14.62
C GLN A 43 2.36 -7.66 -14.02
N VAL A 44 2.04 -6.61 -13.28
CA VAL A 44 0.76 -6.41 -12.59
C VAL A 44 0.10 -5.12 -13.08
N PRO A 45 -1.24 -5.06 -13.17
CA PRO A 45 -1.94 -3.90 -13.70
C PRO A 45 -1.95 -2.71 -12.73
N ILE A 46 -1.82 -2.94 -11.42
CA ILE A 46 -2.03 -1.93 -10.39
C ILE A 46 -0.84 -1.92 -9.42
N SER A 47 -0.33 -0.72 -9.14
CA SER A 47 0.66 -0.46 -8.09
C SER A 47 0.38 0.88 -7.43
N ILE A 48 0.49 0.92 -6.10
CA ILE A 48 0.09 2.08 -5.31
C ILE A 48 1.08 2.31 -4.17
N ILE A 49 1.52 3.55 -4.02
CA ILE A 49 2.10 4.04 -2.76
C ILE A 49 0.96 4.71 -2.00
N SER A 50 0.47 4.02 -0.98
CA SER A 50 -0.65 4.45 -0.13
C SER A 50 -0.15 4.92 1.22
N LEU A 51 -0.77 5.97 1.76
CA LEU A 51 -0.56 6.46 3.12
C LEU A 51 -1.86 6.31 3.90
N ILE A 52 -1.76 5.74 5.10
CA ILE A 52 -2.95 5.42 5.91
C ILE A 52 -3.18 6.58 6.87
N ASP A 53 -4.18 7.39 6.60
CA ASP A 53 -4.63 8.49 7.45
C ASP A 53 -5.73 7.97 8.41
N LYS A 54 -6.27 8.83 9.27
CA LYS A 54 -7.24 8.47 10.31
C LYS A 54 -8.43 7.70 9.73
N ASN A 55 -9.06 8.24 8.69
CA ASN A 55 -10.30 7.70 8.10
C ASN A 55 -10.18 7.29 6.63
N ARG A 56 -9.02 7.53 6.00
CA ARG A 56 -8.83 7.30 4.56
C ARG A 56 -7.49 6.63 4.28
N GLU A 57 -7.44 5.95 3.15
CA GLU A 57 -6.23 5.55 2.46
C GLU A 57 -5.99 6.57 1.35
N TRP A 58 -4.91 7.36 1.45
CA TRP A 58 -4.57 8.38 0.47
C TRP A 58 -3.45 7.89 -0.45
N TYR A 59 -3.60 8.08 -1.76
CA TYR A 59 -2.66 7.57 -2.75
C TYR A 59 -1.65 8.63 -3.17
N LYS A 60 -0.40 8.48 -2.73
CA LYS A 60 0.69 9.36 -3.16
C LYS A 60 1.05 9.13 -4.62
N SER A 61 0.95 7.88 -5.06
CA SER A 61 1.12 7.46 -6.44
C SER A 61 0.25 6.24 -6.69
N CYS A 62 -0.38 6.18 -7.87
CA CYS A 62 -1.30 5.11 -8.24
C CYS A 62 -1.24 4.86 -9.75
N GLN A 63 -0.92 3.62 -10.12
CA GLN A 63 -1.00 3.12 -11.50
C GLN A 63 -2.21 2.18 -11.62
N GLY A 64 -2.90 2.22 -12.75
CA GLY A 64 -3.99 1.29 -13.08
C GLY A 64 -5.35 1.61 -12.47
N LEU A 65 -5.47 2.64 -11.62
CA LEU A 65 -6.75 3.14 -11.10
C LEU A 65 -6.84 4.66 -11.25
N ASN A 66 -8.05 5.17 -11.54
CA ASN A 66 -8.33 6.61 -11.67
C ASN A 66 -8.98 7.17 -10.40
N VAL A 67 -8.36 6.90 -9.24
CA VAL A 67 -8.79 7.39 -7.92
C VAL A 67 -7.57 7.87 -7.13
N LYS A 68 -7.79 8.80 -6.19
CA LYS A 68 -6.72 9.40 -5.37
C LYS A 68 -6.77 8.98 -3.90
N GLU A 69 -7.87 8.39 -3.47
CA GLU A 69 -8.04 7.88 -2.12
C GLU A 69 -9.16 6.84 -2.08
N GLY A 70 -9.24 6.12 -0.96
CA GLY A 70 -10.31 5.20 -0.64
C GLY A 70 -10.63 5.19 0.87
N PRO A 71 -11.76 4.60 1.28
CA PRO A 71 -12.06 4.45 2.70
C PRO A 71 -11.08 3.49 3.36
N ARG A 72 -10.53 3.86 4.52
CA ARG A 72 -9.59 3.00 5.28
C ARG A 72 -10.21 1.64 5.62
N ASP A 73 -11.50 1.61 5.93
CA ASP A 73 -12.25 0.42 6.35
C ASP A 73 -12.26 -0.71 5.31
N ILE A 74 -12.08 -0.37 4.03
CA ILE A 74 -12.06 -1.35 2.93
C ILE A 74 -10.66 -1.58 2.37
N SER A 75 -9.63 -0.96 2.97
CA SER A 75 -8.26 -1.01 2.47
C SER A 75 -7.59 -2.35 2.74
N PHE A 76 -6.99 -2.94 1.71
CA PHE A 76 -6.01 -4.02 1.87
C PHE A 76 -4.76 -3.50 2.60
N CYS A 77 -4.39 -2.24 2.32
CA CYS A 77 -3.20 -1.60 2.88
C CYS A 77 -3.29 -1.40 4.39
N GLY A 78 -4.49 -1.16 4.96
CA GLY A 78 -4.66 -1.12 6.42
C GLY A 78 -4.27 -2.44 7.11
N HIS A 79 -4.55 -3.58 6.48
CA HIS A 79 -4.11 -4.90 6.99
C HIS A 79 -2.60 -5.08 6.80
N ALA A 80 -2.09 -4.76 5.61
CA ALA A 80 -0.67 -4.93 5.28
C ALA A 80 0.25 -4.02 6.11
N MET A 81 -0.18 -2.82 6.47
CA MET A 81 0.58 -1.85 7.28
C MET A 81 1.01 -2.41 8.64
N LEU A 82 0.22 -3.34 9.21
CA LEU A 82 0.50 -3.97 10.50
C LEU A 82 1.40 -5.21 10.38
N SER A 83 1.71 -5.64 9.16
CA SER A 83 2.59 -6.77 8.92
C SER A 83 4.04 -6.36 9.12
N LYS A 84 4.82 -7.19 9.84
CA LYS A 84 6.28 -7.01 9.99
C LYS A 84 7.05 -7.42 8.73
N MET A 85 6.43 -8.20 7.86
CA MET A 85 6.97 -8.71 6.61
C MET A 85 6.05 -8.34 5.45
N ILE A 86 6.40 -8.72 4.22
CA ILE A 86 5.48 -8.64 3.09
C ILE A 86 4.15 -9.32 3.43
N PHE A 87 3.04 -8.67 3.09
CA PHE A 87 1.69 -9.19 3.25
C PHE A 87 1.18 -9.63 1.87
N ILE A 88 0.87 -10.92 1.72
CA ILE A 88 0.46 -11.51 0.44
C ILE A 88 -0.93 -12.14 0.59
N VAL A 89 -1.78 -11.87 -0.41
CA VAL A 89 -3.08 -12.51 -0.61
C VAL A 89 -3.07 -13.05 -2.04
N GLU A 90 -2.94 -14.37 -2.17
CA GLU A 90 -2.85 -15.02 -3.48
C GLU A 90 -4.17 -15.00 -4.25
N ASP A 91 -5.29 -15.13 -3.51
CA ASP A 91 -6.66 -15.05 -4.04
C ASP A 91 -7.61 -14.46 -2.99
N ALA A 92 -8.01 -13.22 -3.19
CA ALA A 92 -8.86 -12.45 -2.29
C ALA A 92 -10.27 -13.02 -2.19
N LEU A 93 -10.75 -13.80 -3.16
CA LEU A 93 -12.03 -14.52 -3.03
C LEU A 93 -11.97 -15.67 -2.03
N LYS A 94 -10.78 -16.23 -1.81
CA LYS A 94 -10.56 -17.34 -0.86
C LYS A 94 -10.11 -16.86 0.52
N ASP A 95 -9.82 -15.57 0.64
CA ASP A 95 -9.38 -14.96 1.88
C ASP A 95 -10.58 -14.38 2.63
N TYR A 96 -10.93 -14.94 3.80
CA TYR A 96 -12.09 -14.52 4.60
C TYR A 96 -12.07 -13.03 4.98
N ARG A 97 -10.89 -12.39 4.97
CA ARG A 97 -10.74 -10.97 5.28
C ARG A 97 -11.27 -10.09 4.16
N PHE A 98 -11.19 -10.58 2.91
CA PHE A 98 -11.41 -9.81 1.69
C PHE A 98 -12.50 -10.36 0.76
N ALA A 99 -13.00 -11.58 0.97
CA ALA A 99 -13.91 -12.26 0.03
C ALA A 99 -15.19 -11.47 -0.32
N ASP A 100 -15.66 -10.62 0.59
CA ASP A 100 -16.82 -9.74 0.42
C ASP A 100 -16.42 -8.24 0.38
N ASN A 101 -15.13 -7.93 0.18
CA ASN A 101 -14.65 -6.56 -0.01
C ASN A 101 -15.20 -5.98 -1.33
N PRO A 102 -15.70 -4.73 -1.37
CA PRO A 102 -16.22 -4.11 -2.59
C PRO A 102 -15.28 -4.17 -3.79
N MET A 103 -13.96 -4.05 -3.60
CA MET A 103 -12.98 -4.13 -4.69
C MET A 103 -12.79 -5.56 -5.24
N VAL A 104 -13.25 -6.58 -4.51
CA VAL A 104 -13.16 -8.00 -4.88
C VAL A 104 -14.44 -8.46 -5.58
N ILE A 105 -15.60 -8.08 -5.04
CA ILE A 105 -16.92 -8.50 -5.55
C ILE A 105 -17.48 -7.58 -6.65
N ASN A 106 -16.99 -6.34 -6.74
CA ASN A 106 -17.32 -5.38 -7.81
C ASN A 106 -16.03 -5.01 -8.57
N PRO A 107 -16.12 -4.30 -9.71
CA PRO A 107 -14.93 -3.77 -10.38
C PRO A 107 -14.03 -3.01 -9.38
N PRO A 108 -12.70 -3.23 -9.42
CA PRO A 108 -11.95 -3.89 -10.49
C PRO A 108 -11.83 -5.41 -10.37
N TYR A 109 -12.51 -6.06 -9.41
CA TYR A 109 -12.41 -7.50 -9.16
C TYR A 109 -11.00 -7.97 -8.78
N ILE A 110 -10.40 -7.31 -7.79
CA ILE A 110 -9.09 -7.70 -7.25
C ILE A 110 -9.12 -9.17 -6.82
N ARG A 111 -8.06 -9.89 -7.18
CA ARG A 111 -7.82 -11.27 -6.78
C ARG A 111 -6.49 -11.39 -6.07
N PHE A 112 -5.45 -10.75 -6.56
CA PHE A 112 -4.15 -10.78 -5.92
C PHE A 112 -3.82 -9.45 -5.27
N TYR A 113 -3.17 -9.51 -4.11
CA TYR A 113 -2.58 -8.37 -3.43
C TYR A 113 -1.24 -8.76 -2.82
N ALA A 114 -0.23 -7.91 -2.98
CA ALA A 114 0.97 -7.96 -2.16
C ALA A 114 1.37 -6.55 -1.73
N GLY A 115 1.78 -6.39 -0.47
CA GLY A 115 2.14 -5.08 0.07
C GLY A 115 3.27 -5.14 1.10
N VAL A 116 4.10 -4.12 1.11
CA VAL A 116 5.19 -3.91 2.06
C VAL A 116 4.94 -2.60 2.81
N ALA A 117 4.92 -2.68 4.14
CA ALA A 117 4.74 -1.51 5.00
C ALA A 117 5.90 -0.52 4.80
N LEU A 118 5.56 0.77 4.76
CA LEU A 118 6.50 1.88 4.69
C LEU A 118 6.54 2.53 6.07
N LEU A 119 7.74 2.71 6.61
CA LEU A 119 7.95 3.15 7.98
C LEU A 119 8.53 4.57 8.02
N GLU A 120 8.09 5.36 8.99
CA GLU A 120 8.75 6.64 9.28
C GLU A 120 10.15 6.39 9.86
N ALA A 121 11.13 7.21 9.48
CA ALA A 121 12.54 6.95 9.75
C ALA A 121 12.89 7.02 11.25
N GLN A 122 12.31 7.96 12.00
CA GLN A 122 12.69 8.22 13.38
C GLN A 122 11.97 7.29 14.36
N THR A 123 10.66 7.18 14.23
CA THR A 123 9.79 6.42 15.13
C THR A 123 9.64 4.96 14.71
N ARG A 124 9.97 4.63 13.45
CA ARG A 124 9.72 3.31 12.83
C ARG A 124 8.25 2.90 12.84
N LEU A 125 7.34 3.85 13.03
CA LEU A 125 5.90 3.62 12.95
C LEU A 125 5.47 3.48 11.48
N PRO A 126 4.54 2.56 11.17
CA PRO A 126 4.11 2.35 9.81
C PRO A 126 3.16 3.46 9.37
N ILE A 127 3.48 4.12 8.26
CA ILE A 127 2.77 5.30 7.76
C ILE A 127 1.97 4.99 6.48
N GLY A 128 2.31 3.89 5.81
CA GLY A 128 1.77 3.56 4.51
C GLY A 128 2.21 2.19 4.02
N VAL A 129 1.91 1.90 2.75
CA VAL A 129 2.23 0.65 2.08
C VAL A 129 2.56 0.92 0.62
N LEU A 130 3.65 0.34 0.11
CA LEU A 130 3.80 0.09 -1.32
C LEU A 130 3.13 -1.25 -1.62
N CYS A 131 2.11 -1.25 -2.46
CA CYS A 131 1.39 -2.47 -2.83
C CYS A 131 1.24 -2.63 -4.33
N VAL A 132 1.05 -3.88 -4.74
CA VAL A 132 0.63 -4.28 -6.07
C VAL A 132 -0.64 -5.11 -6.02
N LYS A 133 -1.47 -5.00 -7.06
CA LYS A 133 -2.73 -5.74 -7.17
C LYS A 133 -2.91 -6.30 -8.56
N ASP A 134 -3.58 -7.44 -8.65
CA ASP A 134 -3.98 -8.07 -9.92
C ASP A 134 -5.44 -8.53 -9.85
N VAL A 135 -6.06 -8.64 -11.03
CA VAL A 135 -7.43 -9.15 -11.24
C VAL A 135 -7.44 -10.67 -11.44
N LYS A 136 -6.27 -11.32 -11.39
CA LYS A 136 -6.10 -12.77 -11.42
C LYS A 136 -5.40 -13.25 -10.15
N PRO A 137 -5.75 -14.44 -9.62
CA PRO A 137 -4.98 -15.06 -8.55
C PRO A 137 -3.52 -15.26 -8.97
N ARG A 138 -2.60 -15.15 -8.00
CA ARG A 138 -1.16 -15.23 -8.28
C ARG A 138 -0.38 -15.66 -7.06
N GLN A 139 0.69 -16.41 -7.31
CA GLN A 139 1.75 -16.68 -6.35
C GLN A 139 3.00 -15.90 -6.76
N MET A 140 3.74 -15.35 -5.80
CA MET A 140 4.98 -14.63 -6.08
C MET A 140 6.19 -15.55 -5.97
N SER A 141 7.15 -15.40 -6.88
CA SER A 141 8.47 -16.01 -6.71
C SER A 141 9.30 -15.26 -5.64
N ILE A 142 10.40 -15.86 -5.19
CA ILE A 142 11.31 -15.21 -4.23
C ILE A 142 11.91 -13.93 -4.85
N GLU A 143 12.24 -13.95 -6.14
CA GLU A 143 12.77 -12.79 -6.88
C GLU A 143 11.75 -11.66 -6.96
N GLU A 144 10.47 -11.98 -7.19
CA GLU A 144 9.38 -11.01 -7.21
C GLU A 144 9.15 -10.40 -5.82
N ILE A 145 9.20 -11.23 -4.78
CA ILE A 145 9.09 -10.77 -3.38
C ILE A 145 10.22 -9.80 -3.05
N ASN A 146 11.46 -10.17 -3.38
CA ASN A 146 12.64 -9.32 -3.16
C ASN A 146 12.54 -8.02 -3.96
N THR A 147 12.05 -8.08 -5.19
CA THR A 147 11.79 -6.90 -6.02
C THR A 147 10.82 -5.94 -5.34
N LEU A 148 9.68 -6.44 -4.83
CA LEU A 148 8.71 -5.58 -4.15
C LEU A 148 9.27 -4.98 -2.86
N ILE A 149 10.03 -5.76 -2.09
CA ILE A 149 10.70 -5.29 -0.86
C ILE A 149 11.68 -4.16 -1.18
N ASP A 150 12.51 -4.31 -2.21
CA ASP A 150 13.50 -3.30 -2.56
C ASP A 150 12.87 -2.03 -3.12
N LEU A 151 11.78 -2.14 -3.89
CA LEU A 151 10.97 -0.98 -4.28
C LEU A 151 10.30 -0.32 -3.06
N GLY A 152 9.87 -1.12 -2.08
CA GLY A 152 9.34 -0.63 -0.81
C GLY A 152 10.37 0.20 -0.05
N LYS A 153 11.62 -0.28 0.05
CA LYS A 153 12.73 0.48 0.66
C LYS A 153 13.01 1.78 -0.09
N LYS A 154 12.95 1.78 -1.43
CA LYS A 154 13.08 3.02 -2.21
C LYS A 154 11.97 4.01 -1.88
N ALA A 155 10.71 3.56 -1.85
CA ALA A 155 9.57 4.40 -1.50
C ALA A 155 9.66 4.95 -0.08
N GLU A 156 10.05 4.11 0.89
CA GLU A 156 10.32 4.52 2.27
C GLU A 156 11.42 5.59 2.32
N ALA A 157 12.52 5.41 1.59
CA ALA A 157 13.59 6.39 1.53
C ALA A 157 13.11 7.74 0.95
N GLU A 158 12.33 7.74 -0.13
CA GLU A 158 11.76 8.97 -0.72
C GLU A 158 10.81 9.69 0.24
N LEU A 159 9.95 8.95 0.96
CA LEU A 159 9.01 9.53 1.94
C LEU A 159 9.75 10.20 3.10
N ASN A 160 10.90 9.67 3.50
CA ASN A 160 11.67 10.14 4.64
C ASN A 160 12.72 11.21 4.28
N LYS A 161 12.81 11.63 3.01
CA LYS A 161 13.64 12.78 2.64
C LYS A 161 13.02 14.04 3.23
N LYS A 162 13.82 14.82 3.97
CA LYS A 162 13.41 16.16 4.39
C LYS A 162 13.15 16.99 3.13
N ASN A 163 11.95 17.56 3.02
CA ASN A 163 11.71 18.62 2.05
C ASN A 163 12.67 19.77 2.44
N ALA A 164 13.68 20.00 1.62
CA ALA A 164 14.63 21.10 1.78
C ALA A 164 13.95 22.43 1.44
#